data_AF-A0A1I3R7A5-F1
#
_entry.id   AF-A0A1I3R7A5-F1
#
_cell.length_a   1.000
_cell.length_b   1.000
_cell.length_c   1.000
_cell.angle_alpha   90.00
_cell.angle_beta   90.00
_cell.angle_gamma   90.00
#
_symmetry.space_group_name_H-M   'P 1'
#
loop_
_entity.id
_entity.type
_entity.pdbx_description
1 polymer ?
#
loop_
_entity_poly.entity_id
_entity_poly.type
_entity_poly.pdbx_seq_one_letter_code
_entity_poly.pdbx_strand_id
1 'polypeptide(L)'
;MLDAVLDWIFSRSSPVVSSGAFRFLQSATNLRLLPFADPAILEELQRAFTTEQLAAARVLIRLGDNPLALNPILAGAGARGLFLRLTKDDCPFDVVNQRGSLANDVPPAFDCPRDFDTAARSGRGKLVFAACSDEDLGVFQMLGLPSTPAAGLATMCGRQLRALFPPSPASAAQAANPHHTAPIATGEIRLLVIACHLAELKLAPPAEIAAIVKRLLTAEKAFEIETSERVLLWCPTPRDFERICAAVELQDRARIRTLLWNSISRSTRSAQEYAATAASRNPQGYGAARDELREMLAGARTRGVGSADIAKQLESLNRSFDAHIVEAIVQDAMSVANPVERVLLLAAADLIGSWHKSSFLVRAAQGGVDGRPHLREEPLTREEFKEQFRIVDGLVKIHRELTRSK
;
A
#
# COMPACT_ATOMS: atom_id res chain seq x y z
N MET A 1 30.20 -16.92 11.11
CA MET A 1 30.31 -17.05 9.64
C MET A 1 29.45 -16.02 8.94
N LEU A 2 28.14 -15.99 9.21
CA LEU A 2 27.22 -14.99 8.68
C LEU A 2 27.75 -13.55 8.84
N ASP A 3 28.24 -13.19 10.02
CA ASP A 3 28.76 -11.84 10.31
C ASP A 3 29.90 -11.42 9.38
N ALA A 4 30.85 -12.33 9.08
CA ALA A 4 31.97 -12.05 8.19
C ALA A 4 31.52 -11.84 6.74
N VAL A 5 30.52 -12.60 6.29
CA VAL A 5 29.93 -12.47 4.95
C VAL A 5 29.11 -11.17 4.87
N LEU A 6 28.33 -10.85 5.89
CA LEU A 6 27.53 -9.61 5.94
C LEU A 6 28.41 -8.36 6.01
N ASP A 7 29.49 -8.39 6.78
CA ASP A 7 30.46 -7.30 6.83
C ASP A 7 31.16 -7.10 5.47
N TRP A 8 31.50 -8.20 4.79
CA TRP A 8 31.99 -8.16 3.42
C TRP A 8 30.97 -7.50 2.48
N ILE A 9 29.70 -7.93 2.50
CA ILE A 9 28.66 -7.35 1.64
C ILE A 9 28.47 -5.87 1.97
N PHE A 10 28.43 -5.51 3.25
CA PHE A 10 28.25 -4.14 3.70
C PHE A 10 29.37 -3.21 3.24
N SER A 11 30.63 -3.67 3.29
CA SER A 11 31.79 -2.87 2.88
C SER A 11 31.88 -2.65 1.36
N ARG A 12 31.22 -3.48 0.53
CA ARG A 12 31.10 -3.30 -0.92
C ARG A 12 29.78 -2.64 -1.34
N SER A 13 28.82 -2.54 -0.43
CA SER A 13 27.55 -1.86 -0.66
C SER A 13 27.72 -0.34 -0.70
N SER A 14 26.93 0.32 -1.54
CA SER A 14 26.95 1.79 -1.65
C SER A 14 25.83 2.41 -0.84
N PRO A 15 26.00 3.61 -0.24
CA PRO A 15 24.89 4.33 0.39
C PRO A 15 23.73 4.53 -0.59
N VAL A 16 22.48 4.32 -0.15
CA VAL A 16 21.32 4.71 -0.96
C VAL A 16 21.23 6.23 -0.99
N VAL A 17 21.21 6.80 -2.20
CA VAL A 17 20.88 8.20 -2.43
C VAL A 17 19.39 8.28 -2.71
N SER A 18 18.71 9.23 -2.06
CA SER A 18 17.31 9.52 -2.33
C SER A 18 17.10 9.91 -3.80
N SER A 19 16.03 9.43 -4.41
CA SER A 19 15.63 9.78 -5.76
C SER A 19 14.36 10.64 -5.76
N GLY A 20 14.04 11.23 -6.93
CA GLY A 20 12.81 11.99 -7.13
C GLY A 20 12.65 13.18 -6.19
N ALA A 21 11.46 13.33 -5.62
CA ALA A 21 11.09 14.47 -4.78
C ALA A 21 11.89 14.55 -3.46
N PHE A 22 12.46 13.43 -3.01
CA PHE A 22 13.20 13.34 -1.75
C PHE A 22 14.71 13.49 -1.87
N ARG A 23 15.24 13.83 -3.06
CA ARG A 23 16.70 13.93 -3.34
C ARG A 23 17.51 14.82 -2.38
N PHE A 24 16.85 15.70 -1.64
CA PHE A 24 17.47 16.59 -0.64
C PHE A 24 17.76 15.87 0.69
N LEU A 25 17.18 14.69 0.92
CA LEU A 25 17.46 13.89 2.10
C LEU A 25 18.83 13.23 1.99
N GLN A 26 19.63 13.38 3.03
CA GLN A 26 20.92 12.70 3.18
C GLN A 26 20.71 11.18 3.29
N SER A 27 21.69 10.42 2.77
CA SER A 27 21.66 8.96 2.82
C SER A 27 21.60 8.45 4.26
N ALA A 28 20.87 7.34 4.45
CA ALA A 28 20.87 6.63 5.71
C ALA A 28 22.09 5.70 5.80
N THR A 29 22.72 5.62 6.97
CA THR A 29 23.93 4.81 7.16
C THR A 29 23.69 3.32 6.91
N ASN A 30 22.56 2.80 7.38
CA ASN A 30 22.27 1.35 7.37
C ASN A 30 21.52 0.88 6.11
N LEU A 31 21.02 1.80 5.29
CA LEU A 31 20.35 1.44 4.03
C LEU A 31 21.33 1.57 2.86
N ARG A 32 21.57 0.45 2.18
CA ARG A 32 22.59 0.36 1.13
C ARG A 32 22.02 -0.23 -0.15
N LEU A 33 22.59 0.18 -1.28
CA LEU A 33 22.47 -0.52 -2.56
C LEU A 33 23.34 -1.77 -2.50
N LEU A 34 22.73 -2.92 -2.74
CA LEU A 34 23.41 -4.20 -2.74
C LEU A 34 24.27 -4.34 -4.01
N PRO A 35 25.49 -4.88 -3.89
CA PRO A 35 26.47 -4.80 -4.97
C PRO A 35 26.27 -5.86 -6.07
N PHE A 36 25.32 -6.78 -5.92
CA PHE A 36 25.14 -7.94 -6.80
C PHE A 36 24.42 -7.66 -8.13
N ALA A 37 24.25 -6.39 -8.50
CA ALA A 37 23.89 -6.04 -9.87
C ALA A 37 25.06 -6.33 -10.83
N ASP A 38 26.29 -6.31 -10.33
CA ASP A 38 27.50 -6.69 -11.06
C ASP A 38 27.83 -8.18 -10.79
N PRO A 39 27.81 -9.06 -11.82
CA PRO A 39 28.19 -10.45 -11.67
C PRO A 39 29.61 -10.66 -11.12
N ALA A 40 30.55 -9.73 -11.38
CA ALA A 40 31.92 -9.82 -10.89
C ALA A 40 31.99 -9.81 -9.36
N ILE A 41 31.08 -9.11 -8.69
CA ILE A 41 31.01 -9.08 -7.23
C ILE A 41 30.66 -10.46 -6.65
N LEU A 42 29.81 -11.24 -7.34
CA LEU A 42 29.50 -12.60 -6.91
C LEU A 42 30.73 -13.50 -7.04
N GLU A 43 31.49 -13.36 -8.13
CA GLU A 43 32.76 -14.09 -8.30
C GLU A 43 33.78 -13.72 -7.22
N GLU A 44 33.92 -12.43 -6.89
CA GLU A 44 34.79 -11.98 -5.81
C GLU A 44 34.38 -12.58 -4.46
N LEU A 45 33.07 -12.60 -4.18
CA LEU A 45 32.55 -13.20 -2.96
C LEU A 45 32.84 -14.71 -2.92
N GLN A 46 32.72 -15.42 -4.05
CA GLN A 46 33.05 -16.84 -4.18
C GLN A 46 34.56 -17.14 -4.10
N ARG A 47 35.42 -16.16 -4.40
CA ARG A 47 36.87 -16.27 -4.14
C ARG A 47 37.19 -16.03 -2.66
N ALA A 48 36.42 -15.20 -1.97
CA ALA A 48 36.62 -14.87 -0.55
C ALA A 48 36.08 -15.94 0.41
N PHE A 49 35.05 -16.68 0.02
CA PHE A 49 34.36 -17.65 0.86
C PHE A 49 34.02 -18.93 0.10
N THR A 50 34.05 -20.07 0.79
CA THR A 50 33.67 -21.35 0.17
C THR A 50 32.17 -21.39 -0.11
N THR A 51 31.77 -22.24 -1.05
CA THR A 51 30.35 -22.47 -1.37
C THR A 51 29.54 -22.88 -0.14
N GLU A 52 30.11 -23.71 0.74
CA GLU A 52 29.48 -24.15 1.99
C GLU A 52 29.30 -22.98 2.96
N GLN A 53 30.27 -22.08 3.05
CA GLN A 53 30.18 -20.86 3.86
C GLN A 53 29.10 -19.91 3.34
N LEU A 54 29.02 -19.73 2.02
CA LEU A 54 27.99 -18.90 1.38
C LEU A 54 26.60 -19.51 1.50
N ALA A 55 26.47 -20.84 1.43
CA ALA A 55 25.23 -21.54 1.68
C ALA A 55 24.82 -21.46 3.16
N ALA A 56 25.77 -21.62 4.09
CA ALA A 56 25.54 -21.48 5.52
C ALA A 56 25.13 -20.04 5.91
N ALA A 57 25.68 -19.04 5.23
CA ALA A 57 25.29 -17.63 5.36
C ALA A 57 24.04 -17.27 4.54
N ARG A 58 23.40 -18.26 3.89
CA ARG A 58 22.20 -18.11 3.04
C ARG A 58 22.34 -17.13 1.88
N VAL A 59 23.57 -16.75 1.51
CA VAL A 59 23.83 -15.96 0.31
C VAL A 59 23.51 -16.78 -0.94
N LEU A 60 23.90 -18.05 -0.92
CA LEU A 60 23.55 -19.00 -1.97
C LEU A 60 22.48 -19.95 -1.44
N ILE A 61 21.40 -20.13 -2.20
CA ILE A 61 20.31 -21.04 -1.87
C ILE A 61 20.10 -22.05 -3.00
N ARG A 62 19.61 -23.24 -2.66
CA ARG A 62 19.23 -24.24 -3.66
C ARG A 62 17.75 -24.07 -4.01
N LEU A 63 17.46 -23.90 -5.30
CA LEU A 63 16.08 -23.72 -5.80
C LEU A 63 15.59 -25.03 -6.44
N GLY A 64 15.06 -25.95 -5.62
CA GLY A 64 14.67 -27.29 -6.07
C GLY A 64 15.88 -28.14 -6.43
N ASP A 65 15.86 -28.77 -7.60
CA ASP A 65 16.98 -29.58 -8.12
C ASP A 65 18.05 -28.73 -8.83
N ASN A 66 17.86 -27.41 -8.92
CA ASN A 66 18.77 -26.51 -9.64
C ASN A 66 20.10 -26.27 -8.91
N PRO A 67 21.14 -25.80 -9.63
CA PRO A 67 22.37 -25.31 -9.03
C PRO A 67 22.10 -24.19 -8.01
N LEU A 68 23.06 -24.00 -7.10
CA LEU A 68 23.02 -22.93 -6.11
C LEU A 68 22.88 -21.57 -6.81
N ALA A 69 21.92 -20.77 -6.36
CA ALA A 69 21.62 -19.45 -6.89
C ALA A 69 21.74 -18.39 -5.79
N LEU A 70 21.98 -17.15 -6.18
CA LEU A 70 21.98 -16.02 -5.26
C LEU A 70 20.59 -15.87 -4.61
N ASN A 71 20.57 -15.64 -3.30
CA ASN A 71 19.35 -15.43 -2.55
C ASN A 71 18.57 -14.23 -3.13
N PRO A 72 17.25 -14.36 -3.37
CA PRO A 72 16.42 -13.28 -3.89
C PRO A 72 16.49 -11.98 -3.09
N ILE A 73 16.82 -12.03 -1.80
CA ILE A 73 17.00 -10.81 -0.97
C ILE A 73 18.20 -9.99 -1.46
N LEU A 74 19.24 -10.66 -1.95
CA LEU A 74 20.46 -10.02 -2.44
C LEU A 74 20.43 -9.74 -3.95
N ALA A 75 19.62 -10.48 -4.70
CA ALA A 75 19.57 -10.43 -6.15
C ALA A 75 18.77 -9.23 -6.69
N GLY A 76 19.07 -8.83 -7.93
CA GLY A 76 18.27 -7.87 -8.70
C GLY A 76 18.94 -6.49 -8.84
N ALA A 77 18.75 -5.88 -10.01
CA ALA A 77 19.30 -4.56 -10.28
C ALA A 77 18.67 -3.52 -9.34
N GLY A 78 19.53 -2.76 -8.65
CA GLY A 78 19.10 -1.72 -7.71
C GLY A 78 18.50 -2.24 -6.40
N ALA A 79 18.70 -3.53 -6.07
CA ALA A 79 18.26 -4.08 -4.79
C ALA A 79 18.82 -3.27 -3.62
N ARG A 80 17.96 -2.98 -2.65
CA ARG A 80 18.31 -2.25 -1.43
C ARG A 80 18.30 -3.23 -0.26
N GLY A 81 19.19 -3.00 0.70
CA GLY A 81 19.24 -3.77 1.94
C GLY A 81 19.39 -2.85 3.13
N LEU A 82 18.53 -3.03 4.13
CA LEU A 82 18.68 -2.45 5.45
C LEU A 82 19.50 -3.42 6.30
N PHE A 83 20.68 -3.00 6.71
CA PHE A 83 21.59 -3.80 7.54
C PHE A 83 21.26 -3.58 9.02
N LEU A 84 20.90 -4.65 9.71
CA LEU A 84 20.54 -4.61 11.13
C LEU A 84 21.78 -4.86 11.99
N ARG A 85 21.95 -4.07 13.06
CA ARG A 85 23.12 -4.15 13.95
C ARG A 85 22.71 -4.15 15.42
N LEU A 86 23.44 -4.83 16.29
CA LEU A 86 23.15 -4.81 17.73
C LEU A 86 23.62 -3.51 18.40
N THR A 87 24.73 -2.95 17.91
CA THR A 87 25.24 -1.62 18.27
C THR A 87 25.63 -0.84 17.03
N LYS A 88 25.94 0.45 17.18
CA LYS A 88 26.36 1.31 16.06
C LYS A 88 27.58 0.76 15.31
N ASP A 89 28.55 0.25 16.05
CA ASP A 89 29.86 -0.13 15.54
C ASP A 89 30.00 -1.62 15.25
N ASP A 90 28.97 -2.43 15.59
CA ASP A 90 28.96 -3.87 15.32
C ASP A 90 28.84 -4.20 13.83
N CYS A 91 29.33 -5.39 13.48
CA CYS A 91 29.02 -6.03 12.21
C CYS A 91 27.50 -6.24 12.08
N PRO A 92 26.94 -6.12 10.87
CA PRO A 92 25.55 -6.46 10.65
C PRO A 92 25.28 -7.93 10.97
N PHE A 93 24.20 -8.19 11.71
CA PHE A 93 23.74 -9.55 12.00
C PHE A 93 22.70 -10.04 11.00
N ASP A 94 22.09 -9.12 10.23
CA ASP A 94 21.15 -9.43 9.16
C ASP A 94 21.09 -8.31 8.11
N VAL A 95 20.56 -8.65 6.93
CA VAL A 95 20.15 -7.69 5.90
C VAL A 95 18.71 -7.99 5.49
N VAL A 96 17.87 -6.96 5.52
CA VAL A 96 16.43 -7.07 5.27
C VAL A 96 15.95 -6.11 4.17
N ASN A 97 14.94 -6.52 3.41
CA ASN A 97 14.25 -5.68 2.42
C ASN A 97 12.81 -6.18 2.19
N GLN A 98 12.09 -5.66 1.19
CA GLN A 98 10.72 -6.10 0.90
C GLN A 98 10.59 -7.61 0.57
N ARG A 99 11.69 -8.30 0.24
CA ARG A 99 11.68 -9.73 -0.06
C ARG A 99 11.87 -10.61 1.18
N GLY A 100 12.34 -10.05 2.31
CA GLY A 100 12.49 -10.77 3.57
C GLY A 100 13.75 -10.45 4.36
N SER A 101 14.25 -11.45 5.08
CA SER A 101 15.47 -11.43 5.91
C SER A 101 16.45 -12.48 5.40
N LEU A 102 17.74 -12.12 5.29
CA LEU A 102 18.76 -13.05 4.82
C LEU A 102 19.05 -14.13 5.88
N ALA A 103 19.18 -13.69 7.14
CA ALA A 103 19.51 -14.56 8.25
C ALA A 103 18.40 -15.58 8.52
N ASN A 104 17.13 -15.16 8.43
CA ASN A 104 16.03 -15.90 9.02
C ASN A 104 14.82 -16.01 8.09
N ASP A 105 14.06 -17.10 8.21
CA ASP A 105 12.75 -17.23 7.53
C ASP A 105 11.62 -16.51 8.31
N VAL A 106 11.99 -15.54 9.16
CA VAL A 106 11.01 -14.72 9.90
C VAL A 106 10.87 -13.36 9.22
N PRO A 107 9.67 -12.75 9.29
CA PRO A 107 9.47 -11.38 8.84
C PRO A 107 10.48 -10.41 9.51
N PRO A 108 11.03 -9.43 8.78
CA PRO A 108 11.96 -8.42 9.33
C PRO A 108 11.44 -7.71 10.60
N ALA A 109 10.12 -7.61 10.74
CA ALA A 109 9.47 -7.05 11.92
C ALA A 109 9.87 -7.73 13.26
N PHE A 110 10.30 -8.99 13.25
CA PHE A 110 10.72 -9.71 14.46
C PHE A 110 12.14 -9.34 14.92
N ASP A 111 13.01 -8.94 13.99
CA ASP A 111 14.40 -8.58 14.29
C ASP A 111 14.61 -7.07 14.42
N CYS A 112 13.69 -6.25 13.93
CA CYS A 112 13.75 -4.79 14.12
C CYS A 112 13.85 -4.30 15.58
N PRO A 113 13.31 -4.98 16.62
CA PRO A 113 13.54 -4.56 18.01
C PRO A 113 14.99 -4.71 18.48
N ARG A 114 15.76 -5.60 17.82
CA ARG A 114 17.17 -5.87 18.13
C ARG A 114 18.11 -4.91 17.40
N ASP A 115 17.62 -4.24 16.36
CA ASP A 115 18.39 -3.27 15.61
C ASP A 115 18.62 -1.99 16.42
N PHE A 116 19.88 -1.60 16.57
CA PHE A 116 20.33 -0.43 17.32
C PHE A 116 19.65 0.85 16.84
N ASP A 117 19.63 1.07 15.53
CA ASP A 117 19.10 2.31 14.94
C ASP A 117 17.58 2.40 15.15
N THR A 118 16.88 1.30 14.93
CA THR A 118 15.43 1.20 15.15
C THR A 118 15.10 1.39 16.63
N ALA A 119 15.78 0.68 17.53
CA ALA A 119 15.59 0.78 18.97
C ALA A 119 15.83 2.21 19.47
N ALA A 120 16.95 2.83 19.07
CA ALA A 120 17.31 4.20 19.46
C ALA A 120 16.29 5.25 18.97
N ARG A 121 15.67 5.03 17.81
CA ARG A 121 14.71 5.99 17.20
C ARG A 121 13.25 5.73 17.60
N SER A 122 12.92 4.55 18.10
CA SER A 122 11.54 4.14 18.44
C SER A 122 10.90 4.94 19.58
N GLY A 123 11.71 5.59 20.43
CA GLY A 123 11.25 6.56 21.43
C GLY A 123 10.21 6.02 22.43
N ARG A 124 9.42 6.93 23.02
CA ARG A 124 8.29 6.57 23.88
C ARG A 124 7.14 6.03 23.01
N GLY A 125 6.71 4.80 23.28
CA GLY A 125 5.63 4.13 22.54
C GLY A 125 6.10 3.12 21.48
N LYS A 126 7.42 3.01 21.26
CA LYS A 126 8.09 1.99 20.43
C LYS A 126 7.39 1.69 19.10
N LEU A 127 6.99 2.74 18.39
CA LEU A 127 6.35 2.63 17.09
C LEU A 127 7.42 2.46 15.99
N VAL A 128 7.25 1.46 15.13
CA VAL A 128 8.15 1.19 13.99
C VAL A 128 7.34 1.18 12.70
N PHE A 129 7.80 1.94 11.71
CA PHE A 129 7.14 2.10 10.42
C PHE A 129 7.42 0.87 9.55
N ALA A 130 6.39 0.09 9.23
CA ALA A 130 6.47 -1.07 8.36
C ALA A 130 6.13 -0.65 6.91
N ALA A 131 7.17 -0.37 6.11
CA ALA A 131 7.03 0.09 4.73
C ALA A 131 6.81 -1.07 3.76
N CYS A 132 5.93 -0.91 2.76
CA CYS A 132 5.64 -1.92 1.73
C CYS A 132 6.52 -1.82 0.47
N SER A 133 7.38 -0.80 0.37
CA SER A 133 8.37 -0.65 -0.72
C SER A 133 9.76 -0.34 -0.15
N ASP A 134 10.82 -0.67 -0.89
CA ASP A 134 12.20 -0.33 -0.49
C ASP A 134 12.45 1.20 -0.63
N GLU A 135 11.71 1.88 -1.50
CA GLU A 135 11.67 3.33 -1.65
C GLU A 135 11.11 4.02 -0.43
N ASP A 136 9.93 3.60 0.04
CA ASP A 136 9.31 4.16 1.24
C ASP A 136 10.18 3.88 2.47
N LEU A 137 10.73 2.66 2.57
CA LEU A 137 11.69 2.30 3.62
C LEU A 137 12.85 3.30 3.67
N GLY A 138 13.40 3.63 2.49
CA GLY A 138 14.45 4.62 2.34
C GLY A 138 14.05 6.01 2.80
N VAL A 139 12.89 6.49 2.39
CA VAL A 139 12.38 7.79 2.84
C VAL A 139 12.28 7.83 4.36
N PHE A 140 11.70 6.81 5.00
CA PHE A 140 11.59 6.77 6.47
C PHE A 140 12.95 6.74 7.16
N GLN A 141 13.88 5.91 6.67
CA GLN A 141 15.25 5.84 7.22
C GLN A 141 15.98 7.18 7.09
N MET A 142 15.93 7.83 5.93
CA MET A 142 16.56 9.12 5.69
C MET A 142 15.87 10.26 6.46
N LEU A 143 14.57 10.17 6.69
CA LEU A 143 13.87 11.06 7.61
C LEU A 143 14.30 10.84 9.07
N GLY A 144 14.99 9.74 9.40
CA GLY A 144 15.40 9.38 10.75
C GLY A 144 14.25 8.81 11.58
N LEU A 145 13.31 8.13 10.93
CA LEU A 145 12.19 7.43 11.55
C LEU A 145 12.55 5.95 11.71
N PRO A 146 12.15 5.29 12.82
CA PRO A 146 12.35 3.86 13.02
C PRO A 146 11.53 3.08 11.99
N SER A 147 12.16 2.28 11.13
CA SER A 147 11.42 1.58 10.08
C SER A 147 11.99 0.21 9.76
N THR A 148 11.10 -0.66 9.27
CA THR A 148 11.38 -2.03 8.85
C THR A 148 10.59 -2.31 7.56
N PRO A 149 11.02 -3.26 6.71
CA PRO A 149 10.15 -3.77 5.67
C PRO A 149 8.90 -4.43 6.27
N ALA A 150 7.77 -4.31 5.58
CA ALA A 150 6.53 -5.04 5.85
C ALA A 150 6.55 -6.47 5.29
N ALA A 151 7.68 -6.89 4.71
CA ALA A 151 7.90 -8.20 4.13
C ALA A 151 7.46 -9.33 5.07
N GLY A 152 6.77 -10.33 4.52
CA GLY A 152 6.32 -11.49 5.27
C GLY A 152 5.08 -11.28 6.15
N LEU A 153 4.63 -10.05 6.40
CA LEU A 153 3.42 -9.82 7.23
C LEU A 153 2.16 -10.46 6.63
N ALA A 154 2.02 -10.43 5.30
CA ALA A 154 0.91 -11.05 4.59
C ALA A 154 0.92 -12.60 4.65
N THR A 155 2.08 -13.20 4.88
CA THR A 155 2.29 -14.65 4.79
C THR A 155 2.66 -15.31 6.12
N MET A 156 2.65 -14.56 7.24
CA MET A 156 3.00 -15.07 8.56
C MET A 156 2.25 -16.34 8.92
N CYS A 157 2.94 -17.40 9.34
CA CYS A 157 2.29 -18.62 9.83
C CYS A 157 1.72 -18.44 11.26
N GLY A 158 0.92 -19.41 11.74
CA GLY A 158 0.32 -19.33 13.09
C GLY A 158 1.36 -19.23 14.23
N ARG A 159 2.54 -19.87 14.08
CA ARG A 159 3.64 -19.75 15.04
C ARG A 159 4.19 -18.33 15.10
N GLN A 160 4.38 -17.69 13.94
CA GLN A 160 4.86 -16.31 13.86
C GLN A 160 3.81 -15.34 14.42
N LEU A 161 2.54 -15.52 14.08
CA LEU A 161 1.46 -14.71 14.65
C LEU A 161 1.44 -14.77 16.18
N ARG A 162 1.50 -15.97 16.79
CA ARG A 162 1.57 -16.10 18.25
C ARG A 162 2.81 -15.46 18.87
N ALA A 163 3.93 -15.46 18.17
CA ALA A 163 5.15 -14.78 18.64
C ALA A 163 5.04 -13.25 18.55
N LEU A 164 4.29 -12.73 17.57
CA LEU A 164 4.04 -11.29 17.42
C LEU A 164 2.97 -10.78 18.40
N PHE A 165 1.99 -11.64 18.71
CA PHE A 165 0.88 -11.37 19.62
C PHE A 165 0.92 -12.38 20.77
N PRO A 166 1.91 -12.28 21.69
CA PRO A 166 1.96 -13.15 22.84
C PRO A 166 0.68 -12.97 23.67
N PRO A 167 0.10 -14.07 24.21
CA PRO A 167 -1.10 -13.96 25.04
C PRO A 167 -0.83 -13.02 26.21
N SER A 168 -1.84 -12.21 26.56
CA SER A 168 -1.79 -11.37 27.76
C SER A 168 -1.40 -12.24 28.97
N PRO A 169 -0.59 -11.74 29.92
CA PRO A 169 -0.19 -12.50 31.11
C PRO A 169 -1.40 -13.07 31.89
N ALA A 170 -2.58 -12.43 31.80
CA ALA A 170 -3.83 -12.94 32.35
C ALA A 170 -4.33 -14.24 31.68
N SER A 171 -4.03 -14.44 30.39
CA SER A 171 -4.33 -15.65 29.62
C SER A 171 -3.21 -16.70 29.71
N ALA A 172 -1.96 -16.27 29.87
CA ALA A 172 -0.80 -17.16 29.98
C ALA A 172 -0.85 -18.07 31.23
N ALA A 173 -1.51 -17.65 32.32
CA ALA A 173 -1.70 -18.46 33.52
C ALA A 173 -2.51 -19.76 33.29
N GLN A 174 -3.26 -19.86 32.19
CA GLN A 174 -4.05 -21.05 31.85
C GLN A 174 -3.34 -22.02 30.90
N ALA A 175 -2.24 -21.60 30.27
CA ALA A 175 -1.52 -22.40 29.26
C ALA A 175 -0.13 -22.82 29.76
N ALA A 176 -0.09 -23.57 30.87
CA ALA A 176 1.15 -24.14 31.40
C ALA A 176 1.63 -25.31 30.51
N ASN A 177 2.28 -25.01 29.39
CA ASN A 177 2.99 -26.00 28.58
C ASN A 177 4.48 -25.62 28.44
N PRO A 178 5.42 -26.34 29.08
CA PRO A 178 6.81 -25.92 29.28
C PRO A 178 7.75 -26.10 28.07
N HIS A 179 7.25 -26.39 26.86
CA HIS A 179 8.08 -26.70 25.69
C HIS A 179 8.19 -25.58 24.63
N HIS A 180 7.68 -24.38 24.90
CA HIS A 180 7.85 -23.27 23.97
C HIS A 180 9.16 -22.53 24.22
N THR A 181 10.05 -22.58 23.22
CA THR A 181 11.26 -21.75 23.11
C THR A 181 10.95 -20.31 23.48
N ALA A 182 11.82 -19.72 24.32
CA ALA A 182 11.63 -18.41 24.92
C ALA A 182 11.07 -17.39 23.91
N PRO A 183 9.97 -16.68 24.26
CA PRO A 183 9.43 -15.66 23.38
C PRO A 183 10.51 -14.62 23.12
N ILE A 184 10.78 -14.34 21.84
CA ILE A 184 11.53 -13.14 21.47
C ILE A 184 10.79 -11.99 22.14
N ALA A 185 11.48 -11.21 22.97
CA ALA A 185 10.90 -10.11 23.73
C ALA A 185 10.51 -8.96 22.80
N THR A 186 9.52 -9.19 21.93
CA THR A 186 8.84 -8.20 21.08
C THR A 186 7.90 -7.32 21.90
N GLY A 187 7.86 -7.52 23.23
CA GLY A 187 6.80 -7.16 24.17
C GLY A 187 6.38 -5.69 24.22
N GLU A 188 7.01 -4.78 23.50
CA GLU A 188 6.62 -3.37 23.48
C GLU A 188 6.57 -2.72 22.08
N ILE A 189 7.00 -3.38 21.00
CA ILE A 189 6.98 -2.74 19.67
C ILE A 189 5.57 -2.74 19.08
N ARG A 190 5.19 -1.61 18.48
CA ARG A 190 4.00 -1.46 17.65
C ARG A 190 4.43 -1.20 16.21
N LEU A 191 3.93 -1.98 15.28
CA LEU A 191 4.15 -1.80 13.85
C LEU A 191 3.09 -0.87 13.28
N LEU A 192 3.52 0.14 12.55
CA LEU A 192 2.66 1.02 11.77
C LEU A 192 2.85 0.68 10.28
N VAL A 193 1.93 -0.10 9.72
CA VAL A 193 1.92 -0.45 8.30
C VAL A 193 1.49 0.76 7.47
N ILE A 194 2.30 1.11 6.47
CA ILE A 194 2.14 2.32 5.67
C ILE A 194 1.25 2.05 4.46
N ALA A 195 0.03 2.59 4.47
CA ALA A 195 -0.97 2.38 3.42
C ALA A 195 -0.99 3.50 2.37
N CYS A 196 0.19 4.00 1.98
CA CYS A 196 0.39 4.94 0.87
C CYS A 196 1.81 4.82 0.29
N HIS A 197 2.02 5.24 -0.96
CA HIS A 197 3.36 5.35 -1.56
C HIS A 197 3.95 6.74 -1.32
N LEU A 198 4.64 6.90 -0.20
CA LEU A 198 5.19 8.19 0.22
C LEU A 198 6.33 8.64 -0.68
N ALA A 199 7.24 7.75 -1.07
CA ALA A 199 8.38 8.06 -1.93
C ALA A 199 7.96 8.56 -3.32
N GLU A 200 6.83 8.07 -3.83
CA GLU A 200 6.24 8.51 -5.10
C GLU A 200 5.28 9.69 -4.95
N LEU A 201 5.03 10.15 -3.73
CA LEU A 201 4.00 11.15 -3.41
C LEU A 201 2.62 10.76 -3.97
N LYS A 202 2.24 9.47 -3.87
CA LYS A 202 0.92 8.96 -4.28
C LYS A 202 0.09 8.51 -3.06
N LEU A 203 -1.11 9.06 -2.96
CA LEU A 203 -2.12 8.65 -1.99
C LEU A 203 -2.91 7.42 -2.49
N ALA A 204 -2.19 6.33 -2.71
CA ALA A 204 -2.76 5.04 -3.11
C ALA A 204 -2.17 3.93 -2.24
N PRO A 205 -2.98 2.95 -1.80
CA PRO A 205 -2.48 1.86 -0.97
C PRO A 205 -1.56 0.95 -1.80
N PRO A 206 -0.40 0.53 -1.26
CA PRO A 206 0.43 -0.51 -1.85
C PRO A 206 -0.33 -1.82 -2.07
N ALA A 207 0.06 -2.58 -3.09
CA ALA A 207 -0.60 -3.83 -3.49
C ALA A 207 -0.65 -4.86 -2.35
N GLU A 208 0.36 -4.85 -1.49
CA GLU A 208 0.53 -5.78 -0.38
C GLU A 208 -0.46 -5.54 0.76
N ILE A 209 -0.98 -4.32 0.91
CA ILE A 209 -1.81 -3.92 2.06
C ILE A 209 -3.06 -4.81 2.18
N ALA A 210 -3.72 -5.11 1.08
CA ALA A 210 -4.92 -5.95 1.09
C ALA A 210 -4.63 -7.35 1.66
N ALA A 211 -3.50 -7.94 1.28
CA ALA A 211 -3.07 -9.25 1.77
C ALA A 211 -2.67 -9.21 3.25
N ILE A 212 -1.97 -8.16 3.69
CA ILE A 212 -1.62 -7.93 5.10
C ILE A 212 -2.89 -7.81 5.95
N VAL A 213 -3.83 -6.95 5.57
CA VAL A 213 -5.10 -6.73 6.29
C VAL A 213 -5.89 -8.03 6.37
N LYS A 214 -6.05 -8.75 5.26
CA LYS A 214 -6.73 -10.05 5.24
C LYS A 214 -6.07 -11.05 6.20
N ARG A 215 -4.73 -11.08 6.24
CA ARG A 215 -3.98 -11.98 7.14
C ARG A 215 -4.21 -11.63 8.61
N LEU A 216 -4.16 -10.35 8.96
CA LEU A 216 -4.41 -9.86 10.33
C LEU A 216 -5.83 -10.22 10.77
N LEU A 217 -6.85 -9.93 9.97
CA LEU A 217 -8.25 -10.26 10.30
C LEU A 217 -8.49 -11.77 10.45
N THR A 218 -7.84 -12.57 9.60
CA THR A 218 -7.88 -14.04 9.73
C THR A 218 -7.24 -14.48 11.04
N ALA A 219 -6.15 -13.84 11.46
CA ALA A 219 -5.48 -14.13 12.72
C ALA A 219 -6.33 -13.75 13.94
N GLU A 220 -6.96 -12.57 13.92
CA GLU A 220 -7.89 -12.13 14.97
C GLU A 220 -9.00 -13.15 15.20
N LYS A 221 -9.62 -13.62 14.11
CA LYS A 221 -10.70 -14.62 14.18
C LYS A 221 -10.19 -16.00 14.62
N ALA A 222 -9.03 -16.44 14.13
CA ALA A 222 -8.55 -17.80 14.35
C ALA A 222 -7.87 -17.99 15.71
N PHE A 223 -7.29 -16.93 16.28
CA PHE A 223 -6.53 -17.00 17.53
C PHE A 223 -7.13 -16.15 18.65
N GLU A 224 -8.29 -15.50 18.41
CA GLU A 224 -8.95 -14.62 19.38
C GLU A 224 -8.00 -13.53 19.93
N ILE A 225 -7.13 -13.01 19.06
CA ILE A 225 -6.17 -11.96 19.37
C ILE A 225 -6.69 -10.60 18.90
N GLU A 226 -6.33 -9.53 19.62
CA GLU A 226 -6.57 -8.16 19.16
C GLU A 226 -5.32 -7.64 18.42
N THR A 227 -5.38 -7.53 17.09
CA THR A 227 -4.18 -7.10 16.35
C THR A 227 -3.90 -5.60 16.47
N SER A 228 -4.92 -4.81 16.82
CA SER A 228 -4.87 -3.33 16.93
C SER A 228 -3.83 -2.83 17.95
N GLU A 229 -3.51 -3.63 18.96
CA GLU A 229 -2.53 -3.28 19.98
C GLU A 229 -1.11 -3.21 19.41
N ARG A 230 -0.77 -4.13 18.50
CA ARG A 230 0.59 -4.30 17.96
C ARG A 230 0.74 -3.88 16.53
N VAL A 231 -0.31 -3.97 15.71
CA VAL A 231 -0.25 -3.66 14.29
C VAL A 231 -1.36 -2.68 13.95
N LEU A 232 -0.93 -1.51 13.50
CA LEU A 232 -1.77 -0.42 13.09
C LEU A 232 -1.55 -0.13 11.61
N LEU A 233 -2.55 0.44 10.95
CA LEU A 233 -2.43 0.93 9.59
C LEU A 233 -2.51 2.45 9.59
N TRP A 234 -1.58 3.10 8.91
CA TRP A 234 -1.65 4.54 8.66
C TRP A 234 -2.00 4.80 7.20
N CYS A 235 -3.12 5.50 7.02
CA CYS A 235 -3.57 6.02 5.73
C CYS A 235 -3.84 7.51 5.91
N PRO A 236 -2.98 8.41 5.39
CA PRO A 236 -3.19 9.85 5.55
C PRO A 236 -4.49 10.30 4.89
N THR A 237 -5.09 11.36 5.43
CA THR A 237 -6.19 12.05 4.73
C THR A 237 -5.64 12.81 3.51
N PRO A 238 -6.43 13.08 2.46
CA PRO A 238 -5.98 13.87 1.31
C PRO A 238 -5.34 15.19 1.72
N ARG A 239 -6.00 15.93 2.62
CA ARG A 239 -5.50 17.18 3.18
C ARG A 239 -4.16 17.04 3.91
N ASP A 240 -3.99 15.98 4.71
CA ASP A 240 -2.72 15.76 5.42
C ASP A 240 -1.61 15.38 4.44
N PHE A 241 -1.93 14.58 3.43
CA PHE A 241 -1.00 14.17 2.39
C PHE A 241 -0.53 15.36 1.53
N GLU A 242 -1.44 16.22 1.08
CA GLU A 242 -1.13 17.47 0.37
C GLU A 242 -0.13 18.34 1.14
N ARG A 243 -0.33 18.48 2.46
CA ARG A 243 0.59 19.24 3.32
C ARG A 243 1.97 18.60 3.39
N ILE A 244 2.03 17.27 3.43
CA ILE A 244 3.29 16.52 3.39
C ILE A 244 3.99 16.77 2.05
N CYS A 245 3.27 16.64 0.92
CA CYS A 245 3.81 16.92 -0.42
C CYS A 245 4.37 18.35 -0.52
N ALA A 246 3.62 19.36 -0.06
CA ALA A 246 4.09 20.73 -0.05
C ALA A 246 5.36 20.92 0.80
N ALA A 247 5.49 20.22 1.93
CA ALA A 247 6.71 20.26 2.74
C ALA A 247 7.90 19.56 2.06
N VAL A 248 7.65 18.52 1.25
CA VAL A 248 8.67 17.85 0.41
C VAL A 248 9.16 18.78 -0.69
N GLU A 249 8.27 19.50 -1.36
CA GLU A 249 8.63 20.51 -2.38
C GLU A 249 9.50 21.62 -1.80
N LEU A 250 9.20 22.05 -0.57
CA LEU A 250 10.00 23.02 0.19
C LEU A 250 11.27 22.42 0.80
N GLN A 251 11.51 21.12 0.64
CA GLN A 251 12.68 20.40 1.16
C GLN A 251 12.86 20.53 2.68
N ASP A 252 11.77 20.74 3.43
CA ASP A 252 11.80 20.95 4.88
C ASP A 252 11.64 19.62 5.63
N ARG A 253 12.79 18.99 5.91
CA ARG A 253 12.87 17.70 6.64
C ARG A 253 12.15 17.73 7.99
N ALA A 254 12.32 18.80 8.76
CA ALA A 254 11.73 18.89 10.11
C ALA A 254 10.20 19.02 10.03
N ARG A 255 9.71 19.79 9.05
CA ARG A 255 8.28 19.93 8.79
C ARG A 255 7.65 18.64 8.30
N ILE A 256 8.30 17.90 7.40
CA ILE A 256 7.82 16.59 6.93
C ILE A 256 7.62 15.64 8.11
N ARG A 257 8.63 15.50 8.98
CA ARG A 257 8.53 14.67 10.21
C ARG A 257 7.35 15.09 11.08
N THR A 258 7.20 16.39 11.31
CA THR A 258 6.10 16.94 12.13
C THR A 258 4.73 16.64 11.53
N LEU A 259 4.58 16.81 10.21
CA LEU A 259 3.33 16.53 9.51
C LEU A 259 3.00 15.04 9.47
N LEU A 260 3.99 14.17 9.30
CA LEU A 260 3.82 12.72 9.38
C LEU A 260 3.28 12.33 10.76
N TRP A 261 3.94 12.72 11.84
CA TRP A 261 3.48 12.40 13.21
C TRP A 261 2.08 12.93 13.51
N ASN A 262 1.80 14.17 13.09
CA ASN A 262 0.46 14.76 13.23
C ASN A 262 -0.59 13.96 12.45
N SER A 263 -0.29 13.54 11.23
CA SER A 263 -1.18 12.71 10.41
C SER A 263 -1.44 11.36 11.08
N ILE A 264 -0.38 10.67 11.52
CA ILE A 264 -0.44 9.38 12.22
C ILE A 264 -1.36 9.46 13.44
N SER A 265 -1.21 10.48 14.28
CA SER A 265 -2.07 10.65 15.46
C SER A 265 -3.57 10.78 15.15
N ARG A 266 -3.94 11.19 13.93
CA ARG A 266 -5.34 11.42 13.50
C ARG A 266 -5.90 10.32 12.60
N SER A 267 -5.06 9.65 11.83
CA SER A 267 -5.49 8.80 10.71
C SER A 267 -4.95 7.38 10.77
N THR A 268 -4.46 6.97 11.93
CA THR A 268 -4.16 5.58 12.22
C THR A 268 -5.43 4.79 12.52
N ARG A 269 -5.49 3.54 12.06
CA ARG A 269 -6.65 2.66 12.11
C ARG A 269 -6.25 1.23 12.45
N SER A 270 -7.18 0.47 13.02
CA SER A 270 -7.06 -0.99 13.13
C SER A 270 -7.23 -1.67 11.77
N ALA A 271 -6.89 -2.96 11.67
CA ALA A 271 -7.15 -3.76 10.47
C ALA A 271 -8.64 -3.82 10.11
N GLN A 272 -9.51 -3.91 11.12
CA GLN A 272 -10.97 -3.93 10.95
C GLN A 272 -11.50 -2.60 10.42
N GLU A 273 -11.12 -1.48 11.04
CA GLU A 273 -11.51 -0.13 10.60
C GLU A 273 -10.99 0.18 9.19
N TYR A 274 -9.75 -0.23 8.90
CA TYR A 274 -9.17 -0.09 7.58
C TYR A 274 -9.97 -0.90 6.57
N ALA A 275 -10.26 -2.18 6.84
CA ALA A 275 -11.03 -3.04 5.93
C ALA A 275 -12.45 -2.51 5.70
N ALA A 276 -13.14 -2.04 6.76
CA ALA A 276 -14.46 -1.44 6.63
C ALA A 276 -14.43 -0.19 5.74
N THR A 277 -13.41 0.65 5.89
CA THR A 277 -13.28 1.83 5.03
C THR A 277 -12.76 1.49 3.62
N ALA A 278 -11.87 0.51 3.49
CA ALA A 278 -11.36 0.05 2.20
C ALA A 278 -12.45 -0.62 1.36
N ALA A 279 -13.33 -1.40 2.00
CA ALA A 279 -14.55 -1.92 1.38
C ALA A 279 -15.47 -0.80 0.89
N SER A 280 -15.51 0.34 1.59
CA SER A 280 -16.18 1.55 1.09
C SER A 280 -15.37 2.37 0.06
N ARG A 281 -14.08 2.03 -0.18
CA ARG A 281 -13.11 2.82 -0.98
C ARG A 281 -12.57 2.10 -2.23
N ASN A 282 -13.00 0.88 -2.56
CA ASN A 282 -12.71 0.32 -3.88
C ASN A 282 -13.28 1.25 -4.97
N PRO A 283 -12.54 1.41 -6.08
CA PRO A 283 -11.91 2.65 -6.54
C PRO A 283 -12.93 3.78 -6.68
N GLN A 284 -12.80 4.88 -5.91
CA GLN A 284 -13.73 6.03 -5.89
C GLN A 284 -15.10 5.63 -6.43
N GLY A 285 -15.80 4.71 -5.74
CA GLY A 285 -17.05 4.17 -6.26
C GLY A 285 -17.91 5.32 -6.75
N TYR A 286 -18.56 5.19 -7.90
CA TYR A 286 -19.22 6.26 -8.64
C TYR A 286 -19.77 7.44 -7.78
N GLY A 287 -20.39 7.16 -6.63
CA GLY A 287 -20.79 8.16 -5.64
C GLY A 287 -19.67 9.09 -5.13
N ALA A 288 -18.50 8.59 -4.76
CA ALA A 288 -17.37 9.39 -4.28
C ALA A 288 -16.81 10.31 -5.38
N ALA A 289 -16.56 9.79 -6.58
CA ALA A 289 -16.13 10.60 -7.72
C ALA A 289 -17.19 11.66 -8.10
N ARG A 290 -18.48 11.31 -7.96
CA ARG A 290 -19.61 12.21 -8.23
C ARG A 290 -19.69 13.32 -7.19
N ASP A 291 -19.51 13.00 -5.91
CA ASP A 291 -19.59 13.96 -4.83
C ASP A 291 -18.38 14.91 -4.83
N GLU A 292 -17.18 14.41 -5.17
CA GLU A 292 -15.97 15.22 -5.37
C GLU A 292 -16.10 16.20 -6.55
N LEU A 293 -16.59 15.73 -7.70
CA LEU A 293 -16.86 16.61 -8.86
C LEU A 293 -17.96 17.64 -8.53
N ARG A 294 -18.99 17.27 -7.76
CA ARG A 294 -20.05 18.18 -7.32
C ARG A 294 -19.51 19.27 -6.39
N GLU A 295 -18.70 18.91 -5.40
CA GLU A 295 -18.04 19.87 -4.51
C GLU A 295 -17.11 20.81 -5.29
N MET A 296 -16.36 20.27 -6.25
CA MET A 296 -15.47 21.05 -7.11
C MET A 296 -16.24 22.09 -7.94
N LEU A 297 -17.36 21.70 -8.56
CA LEU A 297 -18.21 22.62 -9.33
C LEU A 297 -18.88 23.68 -8.44
N ALA A 298 -19.27 23.31 -7.22
CA ALA A 298 -19.79 24.27 -6.24
C ALA A 298 -18.71 25.28 -5.80
N GLY A 299 -17.48 24.81 -5.59
CA GLY A 299 -16.32 25.61 -5.21
C GLY A 299 -15.76 26.49 -6.33
N ALA A 300 -15.87 26.06 -7.59
CA ALA A 300 -15.40 26.79 -8.77
C ALA A 300 -15.99 28.21 -8.86
N ARG A 301 -17.24 28.38 -8.39
CA ARG A 301 -17.93 29.68 -8.30
C ARG A 301 -17.29 30.69 -7.36
N THR A 302 -16.52 30.23 -6.37
CA THR A 302 -15.99 31.06 -5.29
C THR A 302 -14.47 31.13 -5.27
N ARG A 303 -13.79 30.10 -5.77
CA ARG A 303 -12.33 29.94 -5.63
C ARG A 303 -11.55 29.96 -6.95
N GLY A 304 -12.23 30.10 -8.10
CA GLY A 304 -11.57 30.10 -9.41
C GLY A 304 -10.87 28.77 -9.70
N VAL A 305 -11.64 27.68 -9.75
CA VAL A 305 -11.11 26.36 -10.13
C VAL A 305 -10.80 26.34 -11.63
N GLY A 306 -9.62 25.85 -12.00
CA GLY A 306 -9.19 25.78 -13.41
C GLY A 306 -9.93 24.70 -14.20
N SER A 307 -10.12 24.92 -15.52
CA SER A 307 -10.74 23.95 -16.43
C SER A 307 -10.02 22.61 -16.48
N ALA A 308 -8.69 22.60 -16.28
CA ALA A 308 -7.88 21.39 -16.23
C ALA A 308 -8.21 20.49 -15.02
N ASP A 309 -8.51 21.08 -13.85
CA ASP A 309 -8.88 20.32 -12.65
C ASP A 309 -10.27 19.69 -12.81
N ILE A 310 -11.21 20.43 -13.41
CA ILE A 310 -12.55 19.93 -13.74
C ILE A 310 -12.45 18.79 -14.75
N ALA A 311 -11.61 18.91 -15.78
CA ALA A 311 -11.40 17.86 -16.78
C ALA A 311 -10.88 16.57 -16.15
N LYS A 312 -9.88 16.69 -15.26
CA LYS A 312 -9.29 15.55 -14.54
C LYS A 312 -10.32 14.84 -13.66
N GLN A 313 -11.17 15.58 -12.94
CA GLN A 313 -12.21 14.97 -12.10
C GLN A 313 -13.35 14.37 -12.90
N LEU A 314 -13.74 14.98 -14.02
CA LEU A 314 -14.70 14.39 -14.95
C LEU A 314 -14.19 13.07 -15.53
N GLU A 315 -12.90 13.00 -15.89
CA GLU A 315 -12.26 11.77 -16.36
C GLU A 315 -12.22 10.69 -15.26
N SER A 316 -12.05 11.09 -13.99
CA SER A 316 -12.15 10.17 -12.84
C SER A 316 -13.55 9.60 -12.71
N LEU A 317 -14.59 10.46 -12.76
CA LEU A 317 -15.99 10.05 -12.70
C LEU A 317 -16.38 9.09 -13.82
N ASN A 318 -15.99 9.38 -15.06
CA ASN A 318 -16.29 8.55 -16.23
C ASN A 318 -15.64 7.16 -16.09
N ARG A 319 -14.36 7.11 -15.72
CA ARG A 319 -13.65 5.84 -15.50
C ARG A 319 -14.31 5.00 -14.41
N SER A 320 -14.70 5.62 -13.28
CA SER A 320 -15.40 4.92 -12.20
C SER A 320 -16.80 4.44 -12.62
N PHE A 321 -17.51 5.19 -13.46
CA PHE A 321 -18.82 4.80 -13.97
C PHE A 321 -18.73 3.60 -14.92
N ASP A 322 -17.80 3.67 -15.89
CA ASP A 322 -17.62 2.63 -16.90
C ASP A 322 -17.17 1.31 -16.25
N ALA A 323 -16.14 1.36 -15.38
CA ALA A 323 -15.60 0.17 -14.73
C ALA A 323 -16.60 -0.53 -13.79
N HIS A 324 -17.49 0.21 -13.13
CA HIS A 324 -18.35 -0.36 -12.09
C HIS A 324 -19.76 -0.73 -12.55
N ILE A 325 -20.30 -0.03 -13.54
CA ILE A 325 -21.70 -0.17 -13.92
C ILE A 325 -21.80 -0.75 -15.33
N VAL A 326 -21.12 -0.16 -16.31
CA VAL A 326 -21.23 -0.59 -17.70
C VAL A 326 -20.51 -1.92 -17.91
N GLU A 327 -19.24 -2.02 -17.50
CA GLU A 327 -18.46 -3.26 -17.66
C GLU A 327 -19.07 -4.44 -16.90
N ALA A 328 -19.65 -4.21 -15.72
CA ALA A 328 -20.34 -5.24 -14.96
C ALA A 328 -21.54 -5.83 -15.73
N ILE A 329 -22.40 -4.97 -16.29
CA ILE A 329 -23.56 -5.41 -17.07
C ILE A 329 -23.12 -6.12 -18.36
N VAL A 330 -22.05 -5.65 -19.00
CA VAL A 330 -21.49 -6.30 -20.19
C VAL A 330 -20.92 -7.68 -19.85
N GLN A 331 -20.20 -7.81 -18.73
CA GLN A 331 -19.69 -9.11 -18.26
C GLN A 331 -20.84 -10.09 -17.97
N ASP A 332 -21.89 -9.61 -17.30
CA ASP A 332 -23.10 -10.40 -17.08
C ASP A 332 -23.71 -10.86 -18.42
N ALA A 333 -23.84 -9.95 -19.40
CA ALA A 333 -24.35 -10.28 -20.73
C ALA A 333 -23.53 -11.37 -21.43
N MET A 334 -22.19 -11.31 -21.32
CA MET A 334 -21.30 -12.30 -21.92
C MET A 334 -21.38 -13.67 -21.23
N SER A 335 -21.72 -13.70 -19.93
CA SER A 335 -21.88 -14.93 -19.16
C SER A 335 -23.21 -15.66 -19.43
N VAL A 336 -24.21 -14.95 -19.94
CA VAL A 336 -25.55 -15.50 -20.19
C VAL A 336 -25.59 -16.32 -21.48
N ALA A 337 -26.15 -17.53 -21.39
CA ALA A 337 -26.31 -18.44 -22.54
C ALA A 337 -27.46 -18.05 -23.49
N ASN A 338 -28.53 -17.43 -22.97
CA ASN A 338 -29.69 -17.02 -23.76
C ASN A 338 -29.34 -15.79 -24.63
N PRO A 339 -29.44 -15.88 -25.96
CA PRO A 339 -29.09 -14.78 -26.86
C PRO A 339 -29.99 -13.55 -26.70
N VAL A 340 -31.27 -13.73 -26.34
CA VAL A 340 -32.21 -12.62 -26.12
C VAL A 340 -31.85 -11.86 -24.86
N GLU A 341 -31.58 -12.58 -23.77
CA GLU A 341 -31.16 -11.99 -22.49
C GLU A 341 -29.81 -11.26 -22.62
N ARG A 342 -28.86 -11.84 -23.35
CA ARG A 342 -27.60 -11.16 -23.71
C ARG A 342 -27.83 -9.85 -24.45
N VAL A 343 -28.65 -9.84 -25.50
CA VAL A 343 -28.97 -8.63 -26.27
C VAL A 343 -29.63 -7.56 -25.39
N LEU A 344 -30.54 -7.97 -24.51
CA LEU A 344 -31.21 -7.08 -23.57
C LEU A 344 -30.24 -6.45 -22.55
N LEU A 345 -29.29 -7.22 -22.01
CA LEU A 345 -28.28 -6.71 -21.09
C LEU A 345 -27.31 -5.74 -21.78
N LEU A 346 -26.87 -6.03 -23.01
CA LEU A 346 -26.05 -5.10 -23.79
C LEU A 346 -26.80 -3.79 -24.09
N ALA A 347 -28.07 -3.87 -24.47
CA ALA A 347 -28.91 -2.69 -24.67
C ALA A 347 -29.09 -1.88 -23.38
N ALA A 348 -29.17 -2.53 -22.21
CA ALA A 348 -29.22 -1.85 -20.92
C ALA A 348 -27.91 -1.10 -20.61
N ALA A 349 -26.76 -1.71 -20.90
CA ALA A 349 -25.46 -1.06 -20.71
C ALA A 349 -25.34 0.22 -21.55
N ASP A 350 -25.75 0.18 -22.83
CA ASP A 350 -25.75 1.34 -23.72
C ASP A 350 -26.70 2.47 -23.24
N LEU A 351 -27.91 2.11 -22.80
CA LEU A 351 -28.88 3.07 -22.26
C LEU A 351 -28.39 3.71 -20.96
N ILE A 352 -27.75 2.94 -20.08
CA ILE A 352 -27.17 3.43 -18.82
C ILE A 352 -25.99 4.36 -19.10
N GLY A 353 -25.13 4.05 -20.08
CA GLY A 353 -24.07 4.95 -20.53
C GLY A 353 -24.61 6.28 -21.09
N SER A 354 -25.69 6.21 -21.87
CA SER A 354 -26.37 7.40 -22.42
C SER A 354 -27.01 8.25 -21.32
N TRP A 355 -27.58 7.63 -20.29
CA TRP A 355 -28.10 8.31 -19.11
C TRP A 355 -27.03 9.08 -18.33
N HIS A 356 -25.86 8.46 -18.11
CA HIS A 356 -24.76 9.09 -17.37
C HIS A 356 -24.21 10.33 -18.09
N LYS A 357 -23.98 10.24 -19.40
CA LYS A 357 -23.51 11.35 -20.25
C LYS A 357 -24.49 12.53 -20.28
N SER A 358 -25.78 12.24 -20.17
CA SER A 358 -26.85 13.25 -20.15
C SER A 358 -27.15 13.80 -18.75
N SER A 359 -26.49 13.30 -17.71
CA SER A 359 -26.65 13.80 -16.34
C SER A 359 -26.21 15.26 -16.22
N PHE A 360 -26.93 16.04 -15.41
CA PHE A 360 -26.61 17.45 -15.20
C PHE A 360 -25.16 17.66 -14.76
N LEU A 361 -24.65 16.81 -13.86
CA LEU A 361 -23.30 16.92 -13.33
C LEU A 361 -22.22 16.80 -14.41
N VAL A 362 -22.33 15.81 -15.30
CA VAL A 362 -21.38 15.60 -16.40
C VAL A 362 -21.42 16.76 -17.38
N ARG A 363 -22.62 17.25 -17.74
CA ARG A 363 -22.77 18.42 -18.62
C ARG A 363 -22.22 19.70 -18.00
N ALA A 364 -22.46 19.92 -16.70
CA ALA A 364 -21.94 21.07 -15.97
C ALA A 364 -20.41 21.05 -15.88
N ALA A 365 -19.82 19.88 -15.66
CA ALA A 365 -18.38 19.68 -15.71
C ALA A 365 -17.82 19.96 -17.12
N GLN A 366 -18.43 19.41 -18.16
CA GLN A 366 -18.02 19.64 -19.55
C GLN A 366 -18.10 21.12 -19.93
N GLY A 367 -19.17 21.81 -19.53
CA GLY A 367 -19.28 23.26 -19.72
C GLY A 367 -18.16 24.04 -19.02
N GLY A 368 -17.76 23.61 -17.82
CA GLY A 368 -16.61 24.17 -17.10
C GLY A 368 -15.27 23.92 -17.80
N VAL A 369 -15.08 22.74 -18.41
CA VAL A 369 -13.91 22.43 -19.24
C VAL A 369 -13.86 23.32 -20.48
N ASP A 370 -15.01 23.54 -21.12
CA ASP A 370 -15.15 24.36 -22.33
C ASP A 370 -15.12 25.88 -22.05
N GLY A 371 -14.87 26.29 -20.80
CA GLY A 371 -14.81 27.71 -20.39
C GLY A 371 -16.17 28.42 -20.40
N ARG A 372 -17.28 27.67 -20.43
CA ARG A 372 -18.62 28.24 -20.30
C ARG A 372 -18.92 28.50 -18.82
N PRO A 373 -19.58 29.63 -18.48
CA PRO A 373 -19.92 29.93 -17.10
C PRO A 373 -20.76 28.80 -16.50
N HIS A 374 -20.43 28.40 -15.27
CA HIS A 374 -21.01 27.21 -14.62
C HIS A 374 -22.53 27.23 -14.69
N LEU A 375 -23.08 26.23 -15.40
CA LEU A 375 -24.51 26.06 -15.58
C LEU A 375 -25.20 26.04 -14.20
N ARG A 376 -26.24 26.86 -14.03
CA ARG A 376 -27.24 26.59 -12.99
C ARG A 376 -27.90 25.26 -13.33
N GLU A 377 -28.49 24.61 -12.34
CA GLU A 377 -29.44 23.52 -12.61
C GLU A 377 -30.60 24.15 -13.37
N GLU A 378 -30.47 24.18 -14.70
CA GLU A 378 -31.52 24.64 -15.57
C GLU A 378 -32.52 23.50 -15.72
N PRO A 379 -33.83 23.81 -15.71
CA PRO A 379 -34.82 22.80 -16.03
C PRO A 379 -34.48 22.18 -17.39
N LEU A 380 -34.60 20.86 -17.48
CA LEU A 380 -34.35 20.12 -18.73
C LEU A 380 -35.15 20.76 -19.86
N THR A 381 -34.51 20.91 -21.02
CA THR A 381 -35.26 21.29 -22.22
C THR A 381 -36.29 20.22 -22.55
N ARG A 382 -37.29 20.56 -23.37
CA ARG A 382 -38.31 19.58 -23.78
C ARG A 382 -37.68 18.37 -24.47
N GLU A 383 -36.63 18.60 -25.25
CA GLU A 383 -35.87 17.59 -25.97
C GLU A 383 -35.08 16.70 -25.01
N GLU A 384 -34.42 17.29 -24.02
CA GLU A 384 -33.66 16.56 -23.00
C GLU A 384 -34.59 15.72 -22.11
N PHE A 385 -35.73 16.28 -21.71
CA PHE A 385 -36.74 15.53 -20.96
C PHE A 385 -37.27 14.34 -21.76
N LYS A 386 -37.57 14.54 -23.05
CA LYS A 386 -37.98 13.44 -23.94
C LYS A 386 -36.92 12.36 -24.05
N GLU A 387 -35.64 12.73 -24.13
CA GLU A 387 -34.54 11.76 -24.22
C GLU A 387 -34.36 10.99 -22.90
N GLN A 388 -34.39 11.69 -21.76
CA GLN A 388 -34.38 11.04 -20.44
C GLN A 388 -35.55 10.07 -20.29
N PHE A 389 -36.75 10.49 -20.70
CA PHE A 389 -37.94 9.64 -20.68
C PHE A 389 -37.78 8.41 -21.59
N ARG A 390 -37.23 8.57 -22.79
CA ARG A 390 -36.95 7.46 -23.73
C ARG A 390 -35.98 6.45 -23.11
N ILE A 391 -34.91 6.92 -22.47
CA ILE A 391 -33.92 6.05 -21.83
C ILE A 391 -34.55 5.28 -20.68
N VAL A 392 -35.29 5.94 -19.79
CA VAL A 392 -35.96 5.31 -18.64
C VAL A 392 -37.02 4.30 -19.10
N ASP A 393 -37.86 4.65 -20.07
CA ASP A 393 -38.86 3.73 -20.64
C ASP A 393 -38.20 2.50 -21.28
N GLY A 394 -37.08 2.68 -21.98
CA GLY A 394 -36.27 1.59 -22.53
C GLY A 394 -35.74 0.64 -21.45
N LEU A 395 -35.18 1.18 -20.36
CA LEU A 395 -34.68 0.37 -19.24
C LEU A 395 -35.81 -0.38 -18.53
N VAL A 396 -36.97 0.24 -18.34
CA VAL A 396 -38.16 -0.41 -17.75
C VAL A 396 -38.66 -1.56 -18.63
N LYS A 397 -38.69 -1.37 -19.95
CA LYS A 397 -39.04 -2.45 -20.91
C LYS A 397 -38.07 -3.61 -20.83
N ILE A 398 -36.76 -3.32 -20.87
CA ILE A 398 -35.71 -4.35 -20.73
C ILE A 398 -35.88 -5.12 -19.41
N HIS A 399 -36.06 -4.42 -18.29
CA HIS A 399 -36.23 -5.06 -16.98
C HIS A 399 -37.46 -6.00 -16.94
N ARG A 400 -38.59 -5.59 -17.55
CA ARG A 400 -39.78 -6.44 -17.63
C ARG A 400 -39.54 -7.70 -18.45
N GLU A 401 -38.86 -7.59 -19.58
CA GLU A 401 -38.56 -8.73 -20.45
C GLU A 401 -37.53 -9.69 -19.81
N LEU A 402 -36.52 -9.16 -19.13
CA LEU A 402 -35.58 -9.97 -18.33
C LEU A 402 -36.29 -10.71 -17.19
N THR A 403 -37.27 -10.08 -16.55
CA THR A 403 -38.05 -10.72 -15.47
C THR A 403 -38.97 -11.81 -15.98
N ARG A 404 -39.52 -11.66 -17.19
CA ARG A 404 -40.36 -12.68 -17.85
C ARG A 404 -39.58 -13.88 -18.37
N SER A 405 -38.29 -13.70 -18.62
CA SER A 405 -37.39 -14.72 -19.17
C SER A 405 -36.78 -15.64 -18.11
N LYS A 406 -36.94 -15.30 -16.83
CA LYS A 406 -36.59 -16.13 -15.66
C LYS A 406 -37.78 -16.97 -15.25
#